data_AF-T0LC75-F1
#
_entry.id   AF-T0LC75-F1
#
_cell.length_a   1.000
_cell.length_b   1.000
_cell.length_c   1.000
_cell.angle_alpha   90.00
_cell.angle_beta   90.00
_cell.angle_gamma   90.00
#
_symmetry.space_group_name_H-M   'P 1'
#
loop_
_entity.id
_entity.type
_entity.pdbx_description
1 polymer ?
#
loop_
_entity_poly.entity_id
_entity_poly.type
_entity_poly.pdbx_seq_one_letter_code
_entity_poly.pdbx_strand_id
1 'polypeptide(L)'
;MKIISTENLDINDILKYFNDVVVIPTETVYGLAAPINNEKILMKIFKLKNRPCDNPLIVHVSDLDMLKTVIDGEIPKNYDKIIKKFWPGPISLLFKANKKLSKIVTAGLDTVLVRIPDNETIIKIIKTLNIPLAAPSANLSGNPSPSTIQHTIDDFNDKISLYIDGGKCKIGLESTVFSYLNDNPILLRPGAICRQKLEEIINKKIEIRYNQKNLNTDIISPGQKYKHYSPKNKFILIYNDYSDITDLILNFSNFDKKIKIGILKHQNVIINISKIKNIEIFELGNNLSEIANNLYNGLRYLDVRCNIIFTCNVEDFMEGEAIMDRLKKSAHFIYKK
;
A
#
# COMPACT_ATOMS: atom_id res chain seq x y z
N MET A 1 17.16 4.09 -18.16
CA MET A 1 15.88 4.43 -17.52
C MET A 1 15.01 5.21 -18.50
N LYS A 2 13.78 4.75 -18.78
CA LYS A 2 12.78 5.47 -19.58
C LYS A 2 11.56 5.79 -18.71
N ILE A 3 11.03 7.01 -18.83
CA ILE A 3 9.79 7.44 -18.17
C ILE A 3 8.78 7.76 -19.27
N ILE A 4 7.56 7.19 -19.19
CA ILE A 4 6.50 7.39 -20.19
C ILE A 4 5.20 7.71 -19.47
N SER A 5 4.58 8.85 -19.78
CA SER A 5 3.23 9.17 -19.29
C SER A 5 2.20 8.22 -19.87
N THR A 6 1.20 7.83 -19.07
CA THR A 6 0.04 7.04 -19.53
C THR A 6 -0.72 7.71 -20.68
N GLU A 7 -0.61 9.03 -20.83
CA GLU A 7 -1.25 9.80 -21.91
C GLU A 7 -0.54 9.61 -23.27
N ASN A 8 0.76 9.33 -23.26
CA ASN A 8 1.62 9.22 -24.45
C ASN A 8 2.10 7.78 -24.68
N LEU A 9 1.48 6.81 -24.03
CA LEU A 9 1.92 5.43 -24.02
C LEU A 9 1.31 4.64 -25.18
N ASP A 10 2.15 4.17 -26.09
CA ASP A 10 1.80 3.06 -26.99
C ASP A 10 2.05 1.74 -26.27
N ILE A 11 1.00 0.95 -26.08
CA ILE A 11 1.06 -0.34 -25.39
C ILE A 11 2.01 -1.29 -26.11
N ASN A 12 1.99 -1.34 -27.45
CA ASN A 12 2.80 -2.28 -28.22
C ASN A 12 4.30 -1.99 -28.04
N ASP A 13 4.67 -0.71 -27.97
CA ASP A 13 6.05 -0.27 -27.76
C ASP A 13 6.59 -0.63 -26.39
N ILE A 14 5.72 -0.73 -25.38
CA ILE A 14 6.15 -1.01 -24.01
C ILE A 14 6.19 -2.50 -23.68
N LEU A 15 5.55 -3.39 -24.45
CA LEU A 15 5.50 -4.83 -24.15
C LEU A 15 6.91 -5.42 -24.01
N LYS A 16 7.86 -4.94 -24.83
CA LYS A 16 9.26 -5.39 -24.79
C LYS A 16 9.96 -5.16 -23.45
N TYR A 17 9.47 -4.22 -22.61
CA TYR A 17 10.05 -3.96 -21.29
C TYR A 17 9.59 -4.95 -20.22
N PHE A 18 8.55 -5.75 -20.48
CA PHE A 18 8.10 -6.81 -19.57
C PHE A 18 8.97 -8.08 -19.64
N ASN A 19 10.09 -8.03 -20.36
CA ASN A 19 11.22 -8.94 -20.15
C ASN A 19 12.04 -8.59 -18.89
N ASP A 20 11.65 -7.53 -18.19
CA ASP A 20 12.19 -7.05 -16.93
C ASP A 20 11.04 -6.56 -16.02
N VAL A 21 11.37 -6.08 -14.82
CA VAL A 21 10.42 -5.39 -13.95
C VAL A 21 10.07 -4.00 -14.51
N VAL A 22 8.82 -3.61 -14.36
CA VAL A 22 8.29 -2.31 -14.83
C VAL A 22 7.55 -1.63 -13.69
N VAL A 23 7.71 -0.32 -13.54
CA VAL A 23 6.89 0.46 -12.60
C VAL A 23 5.59 0.86 -13.28
N ILE A 24 4.47 0.53 -12.64
CA ILE A 24 3.13 0.80 -13.15
C ILE A 24 2.31 1.64 -12.15
N PRO A 25 1.53 2.64 -12.60
CA PRO A 25 0.59 3.37 -11.74
C PRO A 25 -0.64 2.51 -11.44
N THR A 26 -1.26 2.72 -10.27
CA THR A 26 -2.62 2.25 -9.99
C THR A 26 -3.42 3.35 -9.28
N GLU A 27 -4.70 3.13 -9.02
CA GLU A 27 -5.52 4.05 -8.22
C GLU A 27 -5.09 4.09 -6.73
N THR A 28 -4.41 3.04 -6.24
CA THR A 28 -3.96 2.94 -4.84
C THR A 28 -2.54 3.49 -4.64
N VAL A 29 -1.55 2.76 -5.12
CA VAL A 29 -0.11 3.11 -5.08
C VAL A 29 0.59 2.58 -6.33
N TYR A 30 1.77 3.10 -6.66
CA TYR A 30 2.58 2.54 -7.75
C TYR A 30 3.03 1.11 -7.42
N GLY A 31 3.02 0.24 -8.43
CA GLY A 31 3.40 -1.17 -8.35
C GLY A 31 4.68 -1.47 -9.12
N LEU A 32 5.51 -2.38 -8.59
CA LEU A 32 6.67 -2.93 -9.27
C LEU A 32 6.26 -4.26 -9.91
N ALA A 33 5.89 -4.22 -11.19
CA ALA A 33 5.24 -5.30 -11.91
C ALA A 33 6.23 -6.24 -12.61
N ALA A 34 5.90 -7.53 -12.61
CA ALA A 34 6.55 -8.55 -13.44
C ALA A 34 5.54 -9.60 -13.90
N PRO A 35 5.70 -10.18 -15.11
CA PRO A 35 4.90 -11.32 -15.55
C PRO A 35 5.04 -12.52 -14.62
N ILE A 36 3.92 -13.14 -14.23
CA ILE A 36 3.93 -14.27 -13.28
C ILE A 36 4.55 -15.56 -13.84
N ASN A 37 4.72 -15.66 -15.17
CA ASN A 37 5.27 -16.83 -15.86
C ASN A 37 6.81 -16.79 -15.98
N ASN A 38 7.48 -15.80 -15.39
CA ASN A 38 8.93 -15.67 -15.42
C ASN A 38 9.52 -15.53 -14.02
N GLU A 39 9.93 -16.66 -13.44
CA GLU A 39 10.51 -16.74 -12.10
C GLU A 39 11.77 -15.88 -11.92
N LYS A 40 12.59 -15.71 -12.97
CA LYS A 40 13.81 -14.89 -12.90
C LYS A 40 13.46 -13.42 -12.69
N ILE A 41 12.46 -12.91 -13.39
CA ILE A 41 11.99 -11.52 -13.22
C ILE A 41 11.27 -11.35 -11.89
N LEU A 42 10.45 -12.33 -11.47
CA LEU A 42 9.82 -12.30 -10.15
C LEU A 42 10.86 -12.22 -9.02
N MET A 43 11.95 -13.00 -9.09
CA MET A 43 13.05 -12.91 -8.13
C MET A 43 13.74 -11.53 -8.14
N LYS A 44 13.74 -10.83 -9.27
CA LYS A 44 14.26 -9.46 -9.36
C LYS A 44 13.41 -8.47 -8.55
N ILE A 45 12.10 -8.66 -8.45
CA ILE A 45 11.23 -7.87 -7.54
C ILE A 45 11.75 -8.00 -6.10
N PHE A 46 11.97 -9.22 -5.62
CA PHE A 46 12.45 -9.45 -4.25
C PHE A 46 13.83 -8.83 -4.02
N LYS A 47 14.77 -9.04 -4.94
CA LYS A 47 16.13 -8.49 -4.87
C LYS A 47 16.13 -6.96 -4.86
N LEU A 48 15.46 -6.32 -5.81
CA LEU A 48 15.42 -4.86 -5.92
C LEU A 48 14.81 -4.20 -4.69
N LYS A 49 13.74 -4.79 -4.15
CA LYS A 49 13.04 -4.26 -2.98
C LYS A 49 13.74 -4.61 -1.67
N ASN A 50 14.76 -5.46 -1.66
CA ASN A 50 15.25 -6.11 -0.44
C ASN A 50 14.10 -6.74 0.37
N ARG A 51 13.20 -7.45 -0.33
CA ARG A 51 11.97 -8.02 0.23
C ARG A 51 12.19 -9.49 0.61
N PRO A 52 11.77 -9.92 1.80
CA PRO A 52 11.73 -11.34 2.16
C PRO A 52 10.87 -12.18 1.20
N CYS A 53 11.35 -13.35 0.81
CA CYS A 53 10.66 -14.23 -0.14
C CYS A 53 9.42 -14.91 0.44
N ASP A 54 9.26 -14.89 1.77
CA ASP A 54 8.09 -15.43 2.48
C ASP A 54 6.89 -14.45 2.51
N ASN A 55 7.02 -13.29 1.85
CA ASN A 55 5.96 -12.29 1.78
C ASN A 55 5.28 -12.34 0.40
N PRO A 56 4.06 -12.89 0.30
CA PRO A 56 3.41 -13.18 -0.98
C PRO A 56 3.20 -11.94 -1.83
N LEU A 57 2.99 -12.12 -3.14
CA LEU A 57 2.73 -11.03 -4.08
C LEU A 57 1.24 -10.94 -4.40
N ILE A 58 0.76 -9.73 -4.74
CA ILE A 58 -0.59 -9.54 -5.27
C ILE A 58 -0.51 -9.64 -6.79
N VAL A 59 -1.25 -10.59 -7.35
CA VAL A 59 -1.39 -10.77 -8.80
C VAL A 59 -2.48 -9.83 -9.31
N HIS A 60 -2.16 -9.08 -10.36
CA HIS A 60 -3.07 -8.22 -11.08
C HIS A 60 -3.50 -8.93 -12.37
N VAL A 61 -4.81 -9.01 -12.58
CA VAL A 61 -5.43 -9.62 -13.77
C VAL A 61 -6.31 -8.58 -14.48
N SER A 62 -6.57 -8.77 -15.78
CA SER A 62 -7.41 -7.85 -16.57
C SER A 62 -8.91 -8.08 -16.38
N ASP A 63 -9.31 -9.33 -16.13
CA ASP A 63 -10.71 -9.78 -16.12
C ASP A 63 -10.86 -11.11 -15.38
N LEU A 64 -12.10 -11.59 -15.29
CA LEU A 64 -12.45 -12.84 -14.59
C LEU A 64 -11.98 -14.10 -15.33
N ASP A 65 -11.78 -14.05 -16.65
CA ASP A 65 -11.27 -15.20 -17.39
C ASP A 65 -9.78 -15.38 -17.12
N MET A 66 -9.02 -14.29 -17.07
CA MET A 66 -7.63 -14.31 -16.64
C MET A 66 -7.49 -14.71 -15.16
N LEU A 67 -8.43 -14.33 -14.27
CA LEU A 67 -8.47 -14.82 -12.89
C LEU A 67 -8.50 -16.36 -12.81
N LYS A 68 -9.28 -17.02 -13.66
CA LYS A 68 -9.38 -18.49 -13.70
C LYS A 68 -8.04 -19.17 -14.02
N THR A 69 -7.10 -18.46 -14.63
CA THR A 69 -5.76 -18.99 -14.90
C THR A 69 -4.87 -19.09 -13.66
N VAL A 70 -5.16 -18.32 -12.60
CA VAL A 70 -4.33 -18.22 -11.39
C VAL A 70 -4.93 -18.89 -10.16
N ILE A 71 -6.23 -19.21 -10.18
CA ILE A 71 -6.92 -19.87 -9.07
C ILE A 71 -7.15 -21.36 -9.33
N ASP A 72 -7.37 -22.12 -8.25
CA ASP A 72 -7.79 -23.52 -8.32
C ASP A 72 -9.33 -23.62 -8.27
N GLY A 73 -9.92 -24.07 -9.36
CA GLY A 73 -11.37 -24.26 -9.51
C GLY A 73 -12.14 -22.98 -9.90
N GLU A 74 -13.44 -22.98 -9.58
CA GLU A 74 -14.34 -21.86 -9.87
C GLU A 74 -14.23 -20.73 -8.85
N ILE A 75 -14.63 -19.53 -9.25
CA ILE A 75 -14.71 -18.37 -8.36
C ILE A 75 -15.77 -18.67 -7.27
N PRO A 76 -15.41 -18.63 -5.96
CA PRO A 76 -16.37 -18.88 -4.90
C PRO A 76 -17.52 -17.86 -4.91
N LYS A 77 -18.78 -18.35 -4.90
CA LYS A 77 -20.00 -17.52 -5.00
C LYS A 77 -20.12 -16.43 -3.93
N ASN A 78 -19.48 -16.61 -2.78
CA ASN A 78 -19.47 -15.61 -1.72
C ASN A 78 -18.67 -14.35 -2.08
N TYR A 79 -17.83 -14.40 -3.11
CA TYR A 79 -17.20 -13.21 -3.68
C TYR A 79 -18.08 -12.47 -4.71
N ASP A 80 -19.16 -13.04 -5.23
CA ASP A 80 -19.94 -12.47 -6.35
C ASP A 80 -20.37 -11.02 -6.09
N LYS A 81 -20.93 -10.75 -4.90
CA LYS A 81 -21.37 -9.39 -4.53
C LYS A 81 -20.21 -8.41 -4.42
N ILE A 82 -19.07 -8.87 -3.92
CA ILE A 82 -17.86 -8.06 -3.73
C ILE A 82 -17.22 -7.74 -5.08
N ILE A 83 -17.04 -8.76 -5.92
CA ILE A 83 -16.50 -8.64 -7.28
C ILE A 83 -17.36 -7.67 -8.09
N LYS A 84 -18.69 -7.89 -8.13
CA LYS A 84 -19.60 -7.04 -8.89
C LYS A 84 -19.57 -5.57 -8.44
N LYS A 85 -19.30 -5.32 -7.16
CA LYS A 85 -19.33 -3.97 -6.58
C LYS A 85 -17.99 -3.24 -6.64
N PHE A 86 -16.88 -3.96 -6.48
CA PHE A 86 -15.57 -3.36 -6.22
C PHE A 86 -14.48 -3.74 -7.22
N TRP A 87 -14.76 -4.58 -8.22
CA TRP A 87 -13.84 -4.82 -9.33
C TRP A 87 -14.35 -4.23 -10.64
N PRO A 88 -13.49 -3.55 -11.42
CA PRO A 88 -12.13 -3.10 -11.07
C PRO A 88 -12.09 -2.17 -9.84
N GLY A 89 -11.04 -2.26 -9.02
CA GLY A 89 -10.93 -1.40 -7.84
C GLY A 89 -9.95 -1.83 -6.74
N PRO A 90 -9.97 -1.10 -5.62
CA PRO A 90 -8.92 -1.16 -4.61
C PRO A 90 -9.16 -2.25 -3.57
N ILE A 91 -9.56 -3.44 -4.02
CA ILE A 91 -9.69 -4.64 -3.20
C ILE A 91 -8.94 -5.83 -3.79
N SER A 92 -8.18 -6.51 -2.95
CA SER A 92 -7.46 -7.75 -3.26
C SER A 92 -8.14 -8.91 -2.54
N LEU A 93 -8.51 -9.94 -3.29
CA LEU A 93 -9.25 -11.10 -2.79
C LEU A 93 -8.33 -12.33 -2.72
N LEU A 94 -8.46 -13.11 -1.65
CA LEU A 94 -7.68 -14.34 -1.45
C LEU A 94 -8.39 -15.55 -2.05
N PHE A 95 -7.71 -16.28 -2.92
CA PHE A 95 -8.23 -17.50 -3.53
C PHE A 95 -7.33 -18.69 -3.24
N LYS A 96 -7.84 -19.91 -3.43
CA LYS A 96 -6.98 -21.09 -3.56
C LYS A 96 -6.14 -20.93 -4.83
N ALA A 97 -4.82 -21.10 -4.72
CA ALA A 97 -3.91 -20.91 -5.83
C ALA A 97 -3.94 -22.12 -6.78
N ASN A 98 -3.91 -21.86 -8.09
CA ASN A 98 -3.68 -22.91 -9.06
C ASN A 98 -2.34 -23.61 -8.74
N LYS A 99 -2.34 -24.95 -8.68
CA LYS A 99 -1.13 -25.74 -8.34
C LYS A 99 0.03 -25.56 -9.33
N LYS A 100 -0.24 -25.06 -10.54
CA LYS A 100 0.78 -24.73 -11.55
C LYS A 100 1.41 -23.35 -11.36
N LEU A 101 0.85 -22.51 -10.47
CA LEU A 101 1.38 -21.19 -10.20
C LEU A 101 2.74 -21.30 -9.50
N SER A 102 3.71 -20.47 -9.90
CA SER A 102 5.03 -20.46 -9.26
C SER A 102 4.90 -20.17 -7.75
N LYS A 103 5.61 -20.95 -6.95
CA LYS A 103 5.70 -20.74 -5.49
C LYS A 103 6.33 -19.40 -5.13
N ILE A 104 7.07 -18.76 -6.05
CA ILE A 104 7.61 -17.41 -5.85
C ILE A 104 6.47 -16.38 -5.74
N VAL A 105 5.35 -16.60 -6.44
CA VAL A 105 4.18 -15.72 -6.37
C VAL A 105 3.45 -15.88 -5.04
N THR A 106 3.21 -17.13 -4.64
CA THR A 106 2.42 -17.47 -3.43
C THR A 106 3.26 -17.47 -2.15
N ALA A 107 4.57 -17.26 -2.23
CA ALA A 107 5.51 -17.49 -1.13
C ALA A 107 5.41 -18.91 -0.54
N GLY A 108 5.09 -19.90 -1.38
CA GLY A 108 4.92 -21.31 -0.99
C GLY A 108 3.57 -21.66 -0.38
N LEU A 109 2.64 -20.70 -0.26
CA LEU A 109 1.28 -20.93 0.24
C LEU A 109 0.38 -21.60 -0.81
N ASP A 110 -0.68 -22.26 -0.36
CA ASP A 110 -1.76 -22.80 -1.19
C ASP A 110 -2.79 -21.73 -1.63
N THR A 111 -2.50 -20.46 -1.35
CA THR A 111 -3.39 -19.34 -1.65
C THR A 111 -2.69 -18.26 -2.45
N VAL A 112 -3.47 -17.50 -3.21
CA VAL A 112 -3.01 -16.38 -4.05
C VAL A 112 -3.90 -15.16 -3.82
N LEU A 113 -3.28 -13.98 -3.70
CA LEU A 113 -3.98 -12.71 -3.66
C LEU A 113 -4.13 -12.17 -5.08
N VAL A 114 -5.36 -11.88 -5.48
CA VAL A 114 -5.65 -11.37 -6.84
C VAL A 114 -6.43 -10.06 -6.76
N ARG A 115 -6.20 -9.18 -7.74
CA ARG A 115 -6.90 -7.90 -7.89
C ARG A 115 -7.08 -7.56 -9.37
N ILE A 116 -8.19 -6.92 -9.69
CA ILE A 116 -8.35 -6.17 -10.95
C ILE A 116 -8.20 -4.68 -10.60
N PRO A 117 -7.08 -4.03 -10.93
CA PRO A 117 -6.84 -2.62 -10.57
C PRO A 117 -7.80 -1.70 -11.33
N ASP A 118 -8.32 -0.65 -10.70
CA ASP A 118 -9.08 0.41 -11.39
C ASP A 118 -8.13 1.39 -12.10
N ASN A 119 -7.47 0.89 -13.14
CA ASN A 119 -6.64 1.67 -14.04
C ASN A 119 -6.72 1.06 -15.45
N GLU A 120 -7.43 1.74 -16.35
CA GLU A 120 -7.69 1.26 -17.71
C GLU A 120 -6.40 0.97 -18.50
N THR A 121 -5.39 1.84 -18.38
CA THR A 121 -4.11 1.65 -19.07
C THR A 121 -3.43 0.37 -18.60
N ILE A 122 -3.43 0.10 -17.28
CA ILE A 122 -2.85 -1.14 -16.74
C ILE A 122 -3.69 -2.37 -17.12
N ILE A 123 -5.01 -2.29 -17.08
CA ILE A 123 -5.87 -3.39 -17.55
C ILE A 123 -5.57 -3.71 -19.01
N LYS A 124 -5.46 -2.70 -19.88
CA LYS A 124 -5.10 -2.88 -21.30
C LYS A 124 -3.72 -3.51 -21.47
N ILE A 125 -2.72 -3.08 -20.69
CA ILE A 125 -1.38 -3.67 -20.72
C ILE A 125 -1.42 -5.16 -20.33
N ILE A 126 -2.08 -5.51 -19.21
CA ILE A 126 -2.21 -6.89 -18.76
C ILE A 126 -2.91 -7.74 -19.83
N LYS A 127 -3.99 -7.20 -20.41
CA LYS A 127 -4.76 -7.86 -21.47
C LYS A 127 -3.93 -8.09 -22.74
N THR A 128 -3.17 -7.09 -23.19
CA THR A 128 -2.32 -7.20 -24.38
C THR A 128 -1.13 -8.13 -24.16
N LEU A 129 -0.54 -8.14 -22.96
CA LEU A 129 0.47 -9.14 -22.58
C LEU A 129 -0.10 -10.56 -22.52
N ASN A 130 -1.41 -10.68 -22.28
CA ASN A 130 -2.12 -11.94 -22.05
C ASN A 130 -1.48 -12.78 -20.93
N ILE A 131 -0.89 -12.10 -19.92
CA ILE A 131 -0.20 -12.71 -18.80
C ILE A 131 -0.50 -11.87 -17.54
N PRO A 132 -0.93 -12.47 -16.42
CA PRO A 132 -1.09 -11.77 -15.16
C PRO A 132 0.23 -11.15 -14.67
N LEU A 133 0.14 -10.04 -13.93
CA LEU A 133 1.31 -9.35 -13.39
C LEU A 133 1.34 -9.44 -11.87
N ALA A 134 2.42 -9.96 -11.30
CA ALA A 134 2.68 -9.76 -9.87
C ALA A 134 3.17 -8.32 -9.65
N ALA A 135 2.51 -7.55 -8.79
CA ALA A 135 2.83 -6.15 -8.58
C ALA A 135 2.68 -5.73 -7.10
N PRO A 136 3.68 -5.97 -6.23
CA PRO A 136 3.76 -5.30 -4.94
C PRO A 136 4.04 -3.80 -5.11
N SER A 137 3.92 -3.01 -4.04
CA SER A 137 4.23 -1.58 -4.05
C SER A 137 5.64 -1.29 -4.58
N ALA A 138 5.84 -0.20 -5.33
CA ALA A 138 7.11 0.15 -5.97
C ALA A 138 8.04 0.98 -5.05
N ASN A 139 8.36 0.45 -3.87
CA ASN A 139 9.31 1.06 -2.95
C ASN A 139 10.35 0.05 -2.45
N LEU A 140 11.48 0.53 -1.95
CA LEU A 140 12.36 -0.28 -1.11
C LEU A 140 11.58 -0.76 0.13
N SER A 141 11.74 -2.04 0.49
CA SER A 141 11.01 -2.62 1.62
C SER A 141 11.30 -1.84 2.90
N GLY A 142 10.24 -1.49 3.61
CA GLY A 142 10.30 -0.66 4.82
C GLY A 142 9.89 0.79 4.58
N ASN A 143 10.23 1.38 3.43
CA ASN A 143 9.88 2.77 3.12
C ASN A 143 8.36 2.98 3.00
N PRO A 144 7.86 4.22 3.16
CA PRO A 144 6.49 4.60 2.78
C PRO A 144 6.19 4.22 1.32
N SER A 145 4.97 3.74 1.04
CA SER A 145 4.62 3.32 -0.31
C SER A 145 4.57 4.50 -1.30
N PRO A 146 4.80 4.27 -2.60
CA PRO A 146 4.86 5.34 -3.59
C PRO A 146 3.47 5.73 -4.10
N SER A 147 3.01 6.95 -3.77
CA SER A 147 1.80 7.55 -4.37
C SER A 147 2.07 8.46 -5.59
N THR A 148 3.33 8.61 -6.00
CA THR A 148 3.77 9.38 -7.17
C THR A 148 4.89 8.61 -7.87
N ILE A 149 5.15 8.92 -9.14
CA ILE A 149 6.27 8.30 -9.86
C ILE A 149 7.62 8.68 -9.23
N GLN A 150 7.74 9.93 -8.75
CA GLN A 150 8.98 10.44 -8.14
C GLN A 150 9.40 9.60 -6.94
N HIS A 151 8.47 9.18 -6.07
CA HIS A 151 8.78 8.29 -4.95
C HIS A 151 9.43 6.97 -5.38
N THR A 152 9.05 6.46 -6.56
CA THR A 152 9.59 5.21 -7.10
C THR A 152 10.96 5.45 -7.74
N ILE A 153 11.16 6.60 -8.38
CA ILE A 153 12.45 7.03 -8.93
C ILE A 153 13.46 7.23 -7.79
N ASP A 154 13.07 7.88 -6.69
CA ASP A 154 13.93 8.09 -5.52
C ASP A 154 14.42 6.76 -4.90
N ASP A 155 13.60 5.72 -4.96
CA ASP A 155 13.87 4.41 -4.37
C ASP A 155 14.74 3.51 -5.27
N PHE A 156 14.56 3.56 -6.60
CA PHE A 156 15.18 2.62 -7.53
C PHE A 156 16.07 3.25 -8.61
N ASN A 157 15.89 4.53 -8.92
CA ASN A 157 16.65 5.29 -9.91
C ASN A 157 16.83 4.53 -11.25
N ASP A 158 18.07 4.28 -11.66
CA ASP A 158 18.43 3.64 -12.92
C ASP A 158 18.33 2.10 -12.89
N LYS A 159 17.96 1.49 -11.75
CA LYS A 159 17.84 0.02 -11.61
C LYS A 159 16.65 -0.59 -12.34
N ILE A 160 15.71 0.24 -12.81
CA ILE A 160 14.51 -0.19 -13.53
C ILE A 160 14.51 0.44 -14.93
N SER A 161 14.16 -0.38 -15.92
CA SER A 161 14.23 0.01 -17.32
C SER A 161 13.10 0.95 -17.75
N LEU A 162 11.88 0.73 -17.23
CA LEU A 162 10.69 1.50 -17.57
C LEU A 162 9.87 1.92 -16.35
N TYR A 163 9.53 3.21 -16.34
CA TYR A 163 8.65 3.88 -15.41
C TYR A 163 7.45 4.41 -16.18
N ILE A 164 6.27 3.84 -15.94
CA ILE A 164 5.02 4.40 -16.46
C ILE A 164 4.53 5.43 -15.46
N ASP A 165 4.37 6.68 -15.89
CA ASP A 165 3.88 7.78 -15.06
C ASP A 165 2.38 7.98 -15.29
N GLY A 166 1.58 7.71 -14.25
CA GLY A 166 0.14 7.97 -14.25
C GLY A 166 -0.25 9.15 -13.35
N GLY A 167 0.70 10.02 -13.00
CA GLY A 167 0.49 11.12 -12.06
C GLY A 167 0.37 10.66 -10.61
N LYS A 168 -0.30 11.46 -9.79
CA LYS A 168 -0.56 11.13 -8.38
C LYS A 168 -1.67 10.09 -8.27
N CYS A 169 -1.45 9.04 -7.46
CA CYS A 169 -2.50 8.06 -7.17
C CYS A 169 -3.71 8.73 -6.52
N LYS A 170 -4.94 8.28 -6.86
CA LYS A 170 -6.19 8.87 -6.37
C LYS A 170 -6.45 8.57 -4.89
N ILE A 171 -6.05 7.39 -4.40
CA ILE A 171 -6.35 6.95 -3.03
C ILE A 171 -5.14 7.15 -2.10
N GLY A 172 -3.93 6.81 -2.55
CA GLY A 172 -2.68 6.98 -1.79
C GLY A 172 -2.43 5.95 -0.68
N LEU A 173 -3.37 5.03 -0.43
CA LEU A 173 -3.20 3.85 0.42
C LEU A 173 -3.39 2.58 -0.39
N GLU A 174 -2.78 1.48 0.06
CA GLU A 174 -2.92 0.18 -0.60
C GLU A 174 -4.35 -0.39 -0.55
N SER A 175 -4.60 -1.37 -1.42
CA SER A 175 -5.88 -2.09 -1.47
C SER A 175 -6.25 -2.74 -0.14
N THR A 176 -7.55 -2.83 0.12
CA THR A 176 -8.10 -3.69 1.17
C THR A 176 -7.81 -5.15 0.81
N VAL A 177 -7.35 -5.96 1.77
CA VAL A 177 -7.10 -7.39 1.54
C VAL A 177 -8.12 -8.20 2.30
N PHE A 178 -8.94 -8.94 1.56
CA PHE A 178 -10.10 -9.64 2.09
C PHE A 178 -10.09 -11.12 1.67
N SER A 179 -10.42 -11.99 2.60
CA SER A 179 -10.64 -13.41 2.36
C SER A 179 -12.08 -13.75 2.73
N TYR A 180 -12.74 -14.54 1.90
CA TYR A 180 -14.01 -15.19 2.20
C TYR A 180 -13.91 -16.70 1.95
N LEU A 181 -12.75 -17.31 2.16
CA LEU A 181 -12.63 -18.75 1.98
C LEU A 181 -13.40 -19.52 3.08
N ASN A 182 -13.98 -20.66 2.71
CA ASN A 182 -14.67 -21.58 3.63
C ASN A 182 -15.81 -20.91 4.44
N ASP A 183 -16.54 -19.98 3.82
CA ASP A 183 -17.61 -19.18 4.45
C ASP A 183 -17.14 -18.36 5.68
N ASN A 184 -15.84 -18.12 5.85
CA ASN A 184 -15.31 -17.27 6.91
C ASN A 184 -14.77 -15.96 6.33
N PRO A 185 -15.51 -14.82 6.49
CA PRO A 185 -15.04 -13.54 6.00
C PRO A 185 -14.01 -12.93 6.95
N ILE A 186 -12.80 -12.67 6.43
CA ILE A 186 -11.64 -12.21 7.18
C ILE A 186 -11.04 -10.97 6.50
N LEU A 187 -10.83 -9.91 7.27
CA LEU A 187 -10.04 -8.75 6.88
C LEU A 187 -8.57 -8.99 7.23
N LEU A 188 -7.75 -9.16 6.20
CA LEU A 188 -6.31 -9.40 6.31
C LEU A 188 -5.50 -8.10 6.25
N ARG A 189 -6.04 -7.04 5.64
CA ARG A 189 -5.44 -5.70 5.69
C ARG A 189 -6.51 -4.63 5.43
N PRO A 190 -6.62 -3.59 6.28
CA PRO A 190 -7.47 -2.45 6.00
C PRO A 190 -6.84 -1.61 4.88
N GLY A 191 -7.69 -1.09 4.01
CA GLY A 191 -7.28 -0.29 2.86
C GLY A 191 -8.42 0.62 2.41
N ALA A 192 -8.43 0.96 1.13
CA ALA A 192 -9.38 1.92 0.55
C ALA A 192 -10.86 1.58 0.76
N ILE A 193 -11.22 0.28 0.77
CA ILE A 193 -12.56 -0.18 1.07
C ILE A 193 -12.64 -0.49 2.56
N CYS A 194 -13.41 0.30 3.30
CA CYS A 194 -13.58 0.09 4.73
C CYS A 194 -14.36 -1.20 5.03
N ARG A 195 -14.08 -1.78 6.20
CA ARG A 195 -14.67 -3.05 6.67
C ARG A 195 -16.18 -3.00 6.71
N GLN A 196 -16.76 -1.88 7.13
CA GLN A 196 -18.20 -1.68 7.30
C GLN A 196 -18.94 -1.81 5.96
N LYS A 197 -18.39 -1.24 4.88
CA LYS A 197 -18.93 -1.40 3.52
C LYS A 197 -18.92 -2.86 3.08
N LEU A 198 -17.89 -3.62 3.46
CA LEU A 198 -17.83 -5.05 3.18
C LEU A 198 -18.87 -5.82 4.01
N GLU A 199 -18.97 -5.54 5.31
CA GLU A 199 -19.96 -6.16 6.22
C GLU A 199 -21.40 -5.97 5.73
N GLU A 200 -21.73 -4.76 5.25
CA GLU A 200 -23.03 -4.43 4.68
C GLU A 200 -23.34 -5.28 3.43
N ILE A 201 -22.38 -5.38 2.50
CA ILE A 201 -22.56 -6.10 1.23
C ILE A 201 -22.73 -7.60 1.44
N ILE A 202 -21.95 -8.19 2.34
CA ILE A 202 -22.01 -9.63 2.62
C ILE A 202 -23.05 -9.99 3.68
N ASN A 203 -23.63 -8.98 4.36
CA ASN A 203 -24.54 -9.13 5.48
C ASN A 203 -24.01 -10.06 6.58
N LYS A 204 -22.74 -9.91 6.93
CA LYS A 204 -22.02 -10.75 7.91
C LYS A 204 -20.90 -9.93 8.55
N LYS A 205 -20.63 -10.17 9.84
CA LYS A 205 -19.48 -9.58 10.52
C LYS A 205 -18.18 -10.17 10.00
N ILE A 206 -17.15 -9.33 9.89
CA ILE A 206 -15.85 -9.71 9.36
C ILE A 206 -14.86 -9.91 10.51
N GLU A 207 -14.17 -11.03 10.51
CA GLU A 207 -13.07 -11.32 11.44
C GLU A 207 -11.85 -10.45 11.11
N ILE A 208 -11.24 -9.80 12.10
CA ILE A 208 -10.05 -8.95 11.92
C ILE A 208 -8.79 -9.74 12.27
N ARG A 209 -7.87 -9.92 11.31
CA ARG A 209 -6.59 -10.63 11.54
C ARG A 209 -5.32 -9.80 11.38
N TYR A 210 -5.41 -8.55 10.93
CA TYR A 210 -4.22 -7.72 10.69
C TYR A 210 -3.55 -7.14 11.95
N ASN A 211 -4.18 -7.26 13.12
CA ASN A 211 -3.67 -6.77 14.41
C ASN A 211 -3.09 -7.87 15.33
N GLN A 212 -3.11 -9.13 14.89
CA GLN A 212 -2.68 -10.26 15.72
C GLN A 212 -1.16 -10.46 15.58
N LYS A 213 -0.40 -10.27 16.68
CA LYS A 213 1.07 -10.43 16.70
C LYS A 213 1.56 -11.88 16.56
N ASN A 214 0.68 -12.86 16.78
CA ASN A 214 0.97 -14.29 16.71
C ASN A 214 0.17 -14.94 15.57
N LEU A 215 0.58 -14.72 14.32
CA LEU A 215 0.03 -15.44 13.17
C LEU A 215 0.74 -16.79 13.02
N ASN A 216 0.40 -17.77 13.88
CA ASN A 216 0.63 -19.19 13.60
C ASN A 216 -0.49 -19.71 12.68
N THR A 217 -0.73 -19.04 11.55
CA THR A 217 -1.84 -19.36 10.65
C THR A 217 -1.36 -19.41 9.20
N ASP A 218 -1.86 -20.38 8.43
CA ASP A 218 -1.53 -20.63 7.01
C ASP A 218 -1.96 -19.52 6.03
N ILE A 219 -2.43 -18.37 6.54
CA ILE A 219 -2.91 -17.23 5.76
C ILE A 219 -2.07 -16.00 6.10
N ILE A 220 -1.16 -15.63 5.19
CA ILE A 220 -0.28 -14.47 5.30
C ILE A 220 -0.63 -13.48 4.18
N SER A 221 -0.64 -12.18 4.50
CA SER A 221 -0.81 -11.13 3.50
C SER A 221 0.26 -10.03 3.56
N PRO A 222 0.50 -9.29 2.46
CA PRO A 222 1.48 -8.21 2.45
C PRO A 222 1.12 -7.10 3.44
N GLY A 223 2.08 -6.71 4.30
CA GLY A 223 1.89 -5.63 5.26
C GLY A 223 1.68 -6.07 6.71
N GLN A 224 1.85 -7.36 7.03
CA GLN A 224 1.58 -7.92 8.37
C GLN A 224 2.84 -8.26 9.19
N LYS A 225 3.89 -8.82 8.58
CA LYS A 225 5.01 -9.47 9.31
C LYS A 225 6.20 -8.54 9.63
N TYR A 226 6.45 -7.52 8.80
CA TYR A 226 7.67 -6.70 8.87
C TYR A 226 7.36 -5.23 9.19
N LYS A 227 8.38 -4.46 9.59
CA LYS A 227 8.24 -3.00 9.70
C LYS A 227 7.90 -2.45 8.32
N HIS A 228 6.74 -1.84 8.19
CA HIS A 228 6.23 -1.33 6.92
C HIS A 228 5.95 0.17 7.04
N TYR A 229 6.16 0.87 5.93
CA TYR A 229 5.79 2.28 5.77
C TYR A 229 6.54 3.28 6.66
N SER A 230 7.65 2.85 7.27
CA SER A 230 8.35 3.66 8.24
C SER A 230 9.35 4.58 7.53
N PRO A 231 9.31 5.89 7.78
CA PRO A 231 10.37 6.80 7.30
C PRO A 231 11.73 6.42 7.93
N LYS A 232 12.83 6.97 7.40
CA LYS A 232 14.17 6.75 7.96
C LYS A 232 14.34 7.45 9.30
N ASN A 233 13.82 8.67 9.40
CA ASN A 233 13.84 9.47 10.62
C ASN A 233 12.76 9.03 11.60
N LYS A 234 12.93 9.42 12.87
CA LYS A 234 11.99 9.09 13.94
C LYS A 234 10.61 9.66 13.59
N PHE A 235 9.60 8.79 13.61
CA PHE A 235 8.21 9.18 13.43
C PHE A 235 7.43 8.81 14.68
N ILE A 236 6.78 9.81 15.27
CA ILE A 236 6.02 9.68 16.52
C ILE A 236 4.55 9.92 16.24
N LEU A 237 3.74 8.91 16.55
CA LEU A 237 2.28 9.01 16.53
C LEU A 237 1.79 9.35 17.93
N ILE A 238 1.06 10.46 18.07
CA ILE A 238 0.49 10.91 19.34
C ILE A 238 -0.99 10.52 19.38
N TYR A 239 -1.41 9.87 20.45
CA TYR A 239 -2.83 9.66 20.74
C TYR A 239 -3.40 10.89 21.46
N ASN A 240 -4.47 11.43 20.90
CA ASN A 240 -5.01 12.75 21.20
C ASN A 240 -5.90 12.74 22.45
N ASP A 241 -5.28 12.51 23.62
CA ASP A 241 -5.82 13.00 24.90
C ASP A 241 -5.32 14.45 25.19
N TYR A 242 -4.48 14.99 24.32
CA TYR A 242 -3.93 16.34 24.37
C TYR A 242 -4.78 17.28 23.52
N SER A 243 -5.28 18.36 24.11
CA SER A 243 -5.94 19.43 23.36
C SER A 243 -4.98 20.23 22.48
N ASP A 244 -3.69 20.23 22.81
CA ASP A 244 -2.61 20.88 22.07
C ASP A 244 -1.30 20.11 22.29
N ILE A 245 -0.58 19.77 21.22
CA ILE A 245 0.68 19.01 21.29
C ILE A 245 1.92 19.92 21.41
N THR A 246 1.75 21.24 21.50
CA THR A 246 2.85 22.23 21.55
C THR A 246 3.84 21.94 22.67
N ASP A 247 3.37 21.78 23.90
CA ASP A 247 4.26 21.58 25.06
C ASP A 247 5.02 20.24 24.96
N LEU A 248 4.35 19.21 24.42
CA LEU A 248 5.00 17.92 24.14
C LEU A 248 6.14 18.11 23.13
N ILE A 249 5.92 18.83 22.04
CA ILE A 249 6.94 19.09 21.02
C ILE A 249 8.06 19.98 21.56
N LEU A 250 7.74 21.00 22.37
CA LEU A 250 8.72 21.87 23.01
C LEU A 250 9.65 21.09 23.93
N ASN A 251 9.13 20.08 24.64
CA ASN A 251 9.98 19.20 25.43
C ASN A 251 11.01 18.49 24.55
N PHE A 252 10.66 18.02 23.35
CA PHE A 252 11.63 17.43 22.42
C PHE A 252 12.62 18.45 21.83
N SER A 253 12.16 19.65 21.46
CA SER A 253 13.01 20.66 20.81
C SER A 253 14.01 21.31 21.77
N ASN A 254 13.66 21.41 23.06
CA ASN A 254 14.53 21.99 24.08
C ASN A 254 15.76 21.14 24.40
N PHE A 255 15.73 19.83 24.12
CA PHE A 255 16.89 18.95 24.30
C PHE A 255 18.00 19.22 23.27
N ASP A 256 17.67 19.61 22.04
CA ASP A 256 18.65 19.98 21.03
C ASP A 256 18.07 20.96 20.00
N LYS A 257 18.56 22.21 20.04
CA LYS A 257 18.13 23.31 19.16
C LYS A 257 18.46 23.08 17.68
N LYS A 258 19.28 22.08 17.33
CA LYS A 258 19.60 21.73 15.95
C LYS A 258 18.58 20.79 15.31
N ILE A 259 17.69 20.18 16.10
CA ILE A 259 16.65 19.28 15.58
C ILE A 259 15.63 20.09 14.77
N LYS A 260 15.46 19.73 13.50
CA LYS A 260 14.35 20.20 12.66
C LYS A 260 13.15 19.26 12.80
N ILE A 261 12.01 19.83 13.16
CA ILE A 261 10.77 19.11 13.51
C ILE A 261 9.81 19.15 12.33
N GLY A 262 9.33 17.99 11.90
CA GLY A 262 8.28 17.86 10.89
C GLY A 262 6.93 17.58 11.51
N ILE A 263 5.89 18.28 11.08
CA ILE A 263 4.50 18.01 11.48
C ILE A 263 3.69 17.60 10.26
N LEU A 264 3.13 16.40 10.30
CA LEU A 264 2.03 16.02 9.40
C LEU A 264 0.74 16.59 10.00
N LYS A 265 0.30 17.73 9.47
CA LYS A 265 -0.82 18.51 10.00
C LYS A 265 -2.13 18.04 9.37
N HIS A 266 -3.13 17.82 10.23
CA HIS A 266 -4.53 17.66 9.88
C HIS A 266 -5.39 18.27 10.99
N GLN A 267 -6.70 18.18 10.88
CA GLN A 267 -7.64 18.84 11.80
C GLN A 267 -7.45 18.48 13.28
N ASN A 268 -7.05 17.25 13.62
CA ASN A 268 -6.87 16.86 15.02
C ASN A 268 -5.51 17.30 15.60
N VAL A 269 -4.58 17.77 14.77
CA VAL A 269 -3.27 18.25 15.20
C VAL A 269 -3.40 19.72 15.57
N ILE A 270 -3.56 20.01 16.85
CA ILE A 270 -3.59 21.38 17.37
C ILE A 270 -2.18 21.71 17.88
N ILE A 271 -1.60 22.79 17.35
CA ILE A 271 -0.22 23.19 17.62
C ILE A 271 -0.04 24.70 17.45
N ASN A 272 0.65 25.34 18.38
CA ASN A 272 1.07 26.73 18.32
C ASN A 272 2.49 26.83 17.72
N ILE A 273 2.52 26.96 16.40
CA ILE A 273 3.73 26.98 15.58
C ILE A 273 4.67 28.13 15.98
N SER A 274 4.13 29.27 16.44
CA SER A 274 4.92 30.46 16.80
C SER A 274 5.89 30.22 17.96
N LYS A 275 5.60 29.23 18.81
CA LYS A 275 6.45 28.86 19.95
C LYS A 275 7.59 27.91 19.56
N ILE A 276 7.52 27.27 18.40
CA ILE A 276 8.43 26.18 18.02
C ILE A 276 9.40 26.69 16.94
N LYS A 277 10.69 26.64 17.26
CA LYS A 277 11.77 26.95 16.30
C LYS A 277 12.06 25.73 15.41
N ASN A 278 12.55 25.96 14.18
CA ASN A 278 12.96 24.92 13.23
C ASN A 278 11.86 23.88 12.93
N ILE A 279 10.66 24.36 12.63
CA ILE A 279 9.50 23.53 12.29
C ILE A 279 9.23 23.55 10.78
N GLU A 280 8.86 22.40 10.23
CA GLU A 280 8.37 22.21 8.87
C GLU A 280 6.99 21.55 8.96
N ILE A 281 6.03 22.04 8.18
CA ILE A 281 4.66 21.53 8.21
C ILE A 281 4.31 20.99 6.83
N PHE A 282 3.73 19.80 6.82
CA PHE A 282 3.09 19.24 5.64
C PHE A 282 1.60 19.04 5.93
N GLU A 283 0.77 19.76 5.19
CA GLU A 283 -0.69 19.64 5.30
C GLU A 283 -1.18 18.35 4.65
N LEU A 284 -1.75 17.46 5.46
CA LEU A 284 -2.37 16.22 4.98
C LEU A 284 -3.79 16.47 4.44
N GLY A 285 -4.46 17.52 4.92
CA GLY A 285 -5.82 17.89 4.52
C GLY A 285 -6.82 17.86 5.67
N ASN A 286 -8.08 18.14 5.32
CA ASN A 286 -9.17 18.41 6.27
C ASN A 286 -10.23 17.29 6.28
N ASN A 287 -9.98 16.16 5.64
CA ASN A 287 -10.84 14.99 5.69
C ASN A 287 -10.02 13.71 5.53
N LEU A 288 -10.60 12.56 5.89
CA LEU A 288 -9.91 11.27 5.86
C LEU A 288 -9.42 10.89 4.46
N SER A 289 -10.13 11.29 3.40
CA SER A 289 -9.72 10.97 2.03
C SER A 289 -8.46 11.72 1.62
N GLU A 290 -8.37 13.02 1.92
CA GLU A 290 -7.16 13.81 1.71
C GLU A 290 -6.00 13.30 2.55
N ILE A 291 -6.26 12.99 3.83
CA ILE A 291 -5.25 12.45 4.75
C ILE A 291 -4.67 11.14 4.19
N ALA A 292 -5.52 10.21 3.75
CA ALA A 292 -5.10 8.96 3.12
C ALA A 292 -4.25 9.20 1.86
N ASN A 293 -4.70 10.13 1.00
CA ASN A 293 -4.02 10.45 -0.26
C ASN A 293 -2.63 11.07 -0.06
N ASN A 294 -2.50 11.89 0.98
CA ASN A 294 -1.30 12.67 1.25
C ASN A 294 -0.34 12.01 2.23
N LEU A 295 -0.76 10.99 2.99
CA LEU A 295 0.01 10.40 4.09
C LEU A 295 1.45 10.02 3.68
N TYR A 296 1.61 9.22 2.64
CA TYR A 296 2.95 8.78 2.22
C TYR A 296 3.78 9.90 1.58
N ASN A 297 3.13 10.84 0.89
CA ASN A 297 3.81 12.01 0.32
C ASN A 297 4.35 12.90 1.44
N GLY A 298 3.54 13.18 2.46
CA GLY A 298 3.96 13.96 3.63
C GLY A 298 5.07 13.27 4.41
N LEU A 299 4.96 11.97 4.63
CA LEU A 299 6.02 11.19 5.28
C LEU A 299 7.33 11.31 4.51
N ARG A 300 7.34 11.08 3.19
CA ARG A 300 8.55 11.18 2.37
C ARG A 300 9.08 12.62 2.29
N TYR A 301 8.20 13.61 2.19
CA TYR A 301 8.58 15.03 2.15
C TYR A 301 9.32 15.46 3.42
N LEU A 302 8.77 15.12 4.59
CA LEU A 302 9.36 15.48 5.87
C LEU A 302 10.58 14.61 6.20
N ASP A 303 10.61 13.35 5.77
CA ASP A 303 11.72 12.43 6.06
C ASP A 303 13.06 12.89 5.45
N VAL A 304 13.04 13.65 4.36
CA VAL A 304 14.28 14.23 3.80
C VAL A 304 14.62 15.63 4.35
N ARG A 305 13.71 16.24 5.12
CA ARG A 305 13.82 17.64 5.60
C ARG A 305 13.93 17.78 7.11
N CYS A 306 13.51 16.76 7.86
CA CYS A 306 13.34 16.83 9.30
C CYS A 306 14.04 15.65 9.97
N ASN A 307 14.50 15.84 11.20
CA ASN A 307 15.14 14.79 11.99
C ASN A 307 14.11 13.94 12.75
N ILE A 308 12.91 14.50 12.98
CA ILE A 308 11.82 13.87 13.69
C ILE A 308 10.48 14.37 13.12
N ILE A 309 9.52 13.46 12.99
CA ILE A 309 8.20 13.72 12.42
C ILE A 309 7.15 13.39 13.47
N PHE A 310 6.15 14.25 13.62
CA PHE A 310 5.01 14.04 14.50
C PHE A 310 3.68 14.12 13.75
N THR A 311 2.70 13.38 14.24
CA THR A 311 1.29 13.57 13.90
C THR A 311 0.40 13.03 15.02
N CYS A 312 -0.88 13.41 14.99
CA CYS A 312 -1.91 12.86 15.88
C CYS A 312 -2.70 11.75 15.20
N ASN A 313 -3.32 10.88 16.00
CA ASN A 313 -4.28 9.90 15.49
C ASN A 313 -5.49 10.57 14.82
N VAL A 314 -6.07 9.87 13.86
CA VAL A 314 -7.43 10.13 13.37
C VAL A 314 -8.42 9.22 14.10
N GLU A 315 -9.70 9.40 13.85
CA GLU A 315 -10.73 8.47 14.32
C GLU A 315 -10.50 7.07 13.71
N ASP A 316 -10.44 6.02 14.53
CA ASP A 316 -10.18 4.64 14.09
C ASP A 316 -11.49 3.96 13.64
N PHE A 317 -12.20 4.60 12.70
CA PHE A 317 -13.49 4.18 12.17
C PHE A 317 -13.55 4.41 10.66
N MET A 318 -14.26 3.54 9.93
CA MET A 318 -14.42 3.59 8.47
C MET A 318 -13.07 3.74 7.72
N GLU A 319 -12.91 4.77 6.88
CA GLU A 319 -11.66 5.06 6.17
C GLU A 319 -10.47 5.31 7.12
N GLY A 320 -10.75 5.77 8.33
CA GLY A 320 -9.75 6.01 9.37
C GLY A 320 -9.04 4.74 9.85
N GLU A 321 -9.68 3.58 9.76
CA GLU A 321 -9.10 2.27 10.11
C GLU A 321 -7.83 1.98 9.29
N ALA A 322 -7.86 2.30 7.99
CA ALA A 322 -6.72 2.11 7.09
C ALA A 322 -5.60 3.12 7.38
N ILE A 323 -5.95 4.39 7.61
CA ILE A 323 -4.99 5.45 7.97
C ILE A 323 -4.29 5.09 9.27
N MET A 324 -5.05 4.72 10.30
CA MET A 324 -4.49 4.34 11.60
C MET A 324 -3.63 3.09 11.53
N ASP A 325 -3.98 2.08 10.73
CA ASP A 325 -3.10 0.93 10.49
C ASP A 325 -1.74 1.36 9.93
N ARG A 326 -1.72 2.28 8.95
CA ARG A 326 -0.46 2.79 8.39
C ARG A 326 0.31 3.63 9.38
N LEU A 327 -0.33 4.57 10.06
CA LEU A 327 0.29 5.40 11.08
C LEU A 327 0.95 4.56 12.19
N LYS A 328 0.24 3.55 12.72
CA LYS A 328 0.75 2.65 13.77
C LYS A 328 1.96 1.84 13.29
N LYS A 329 1.95 1.34 12.05
CA LYS A 329 3.05 0.55 11.47
C LYS A 329 4.26 1.41 11.08
N SER A 330 4.01 2.63 10.62
CA SER A 330 5.05 3.62 10.29
C SER A 330 5.77 4.13 11.54
N ALA A 331 5.03 4.31 12.64
CA ALA A 331 5.52 4.96 13.85
C ALA A 331 6.67 4.17 14.49
N HIS A 332 7.72 4.89 14.84
CA HIS A 332 8.81 4.38 15.68
C HIS A 332 8.40 4.34 17.15
N PHE A 333 7.61 5.33 17.56
CA PHE A 333 7.07 5.44 18.90
C PHE A 333 5.60 5.86 18.81
N ILE A 334 4.76 5.19 19.59
CA ILE A 334 3.38 5.60 19.79
C ILE A 334 3.32 6.19 21.20
N TYR A 335 3.05 7.48 21.27
CA TYR A 335 2.92 8.20 22.51
C TYR A 335 1.44 8.18 22.94
N LYS A 336 1.17 7.50 24.05
CA LYS A 336 -0.13 7.44 24.72
C LYS A 336 0.07 7.96 26.13
N LYS A 337 -0.84 8.78 26.63
CA LYS A 337 -0.82 9.21 28.03
C LYS A 337 -1.44 8.13 28.91
#